data_AF-A0A7C5B4Z6-F1
#
_entry.id   AF-A0A7C5B4Z6-F1
#
_cell.length_a   1.000
_cell.length_b   1.000
_cell.length_c   1.000
_cell.angle_alpha   90.00
_cell.angle_beta   90.00
_cell.angle_gamma   90.00
#
_symmetry.space_group_name_H-M   'P 1'
#
loop_
_entity.id
_entity.type
_entity.pdbx_description
1 polymer ?
#
loop_
_entity_poly.entity_id
_entity_poly.type
_entity_poly.pdbx_seq_one_letter_code
_entity_poly.pdbx_strand_id
1 'polypeptide(L)'
;MTSSHDEDLMFFGESLSSVEEDVPKESFLQKTKIDWKEKNYSLEADYDWEEKSVCICLFRNESLILYQPVELNPGEMNMSLAEQVRAALQREGDSLQAAFRLAHLVSKDGRFLNGLGLFFYSRNLWPEAEELLSGAIQARTDYSEAYQNLSRVYLKMGLPEKSVELLEQAVRLNPHFADLQNALGWVYLECARHQDARRHLKSALELNPNYQEAHLNLCLSFLQVGEHSTIDHNVPAPPEGVESLKRAASQDPTLSHKIQKISSWEDVSRQYLILKDKQSRRDTTNLRAECELVYARFMKDRKNLPPEVLGSFVTRLEDKIKRGYNYADLRNYLGTFYLFWATYLAEQAQNHLRNQAGAAEQKANTKHTLNNLQRIGKSLAEVCSKLET
;
A
#
# COMPACT_ATOMS: atom_id res chain seq x y z
N MET A 1 36.90 2.68 -0.28
CA MET A 1 35.86 3.70 -0.08
C MET A 1 34.69 3.36 -0.98
N THR A 2 33.91 2.36 -0.58
CA THR A 2 32.61 2.03 -1.16
C THR A 2 31.57 2.73 -0.30
N SER A 3 30.69 3.51 -0.92
CA SER A 3 29.73 4.38 -0.23
C SER A 3 28.66 3.56 0.48
N SER A 4 28.49 3.81 1.77
CA SER A 4 27.42 3.33 2.64
C SER A 4 26.05 3.96 2.33
N HIS A 5 25.75 4.22 1.06
CA HIS A 5 24.52 4.90 0.61
C HIS A 5 23.52 3.97 -0.11
N ASP A 6 23.88 2.72 -0.39
CA ASP A 6 23.05 1.79 -1.18
C ASP A 6 22.39 0.65 -0.38
N GLU A 7 22.73 0.46 0.90
CA GLU A 7 22.12 -0.60 1.73
C GLU A 7 20.61 -0.38 1.95
N ASP A 8 20.16 0.88 2.03
CA ASP A 8 18.73 1.20 2.21
C ASP A 8 17.88 0.95 0.94
N LEU A 9 18.50 0.77 -0.25
CA LEU A 9 17.82 0.63 -1.55
C LEU A 9 17.70 -0.83 -2.04
N MET A 10 18.47 -1.75 -1.44
CA MET A 10 18.45 -3.19 -1.73
C MET A 10 17.36 -3.96 -0.97
N PHE A 11 16.52 -3.28 -0.21
CA PHE A 11 15.62 -3.92 0.78
C PHE A 11 14.52 -4.82 0.18
N PHE A 12 14.22 -4.74 -1.12
CA PHE A 12 13.33 -5.71 -1.79
C PHE A 12 14.07 -6.99 -2.26
N GLY A 13 15.41 -6.98 -2.22
CA GLY A 13 16.27 -8.05 -2.70
C GLY A 13 17.03 -8.81 -1.62
N GLU A 14 17.03 -8.35 -0.35
CA GLU A 14 17.81 -9.01 0.70
C GLU A 14 17.31 -10.42 1.07
N SER A 15 16.14 -10.86 0.61
CA SER A 15 15.67 -12.25 0.82
C SER A 15 15.90 -13.20 -0.36
N LEU A 16 16.56 -12.80 -1.45
CA LEU A 16 16.61 -13.63 -2.67
C LEU A 16 18.01 -13.77 -3.29
N SER A 17 19.04 -13.98 -2.46
CA SER A 17 20.29 -14.55 -2.96
C SER A 17 21.05 -15.43 -1.97
N SER A 18 20.36 -16.11 -1.05
CA SER A 18 20.89 -17.36 -0.51
C SER A 18 20.25 -18.49 -1.31
N VAL A 19 21.06 -19.22 -2.06
CA VAL A 19 20.72 -20.58 -2.49
C VAL A 19 20.59 -21.39 -1.20
N GLU A 20 19.42 -21.33 -0.56
CA GLU A 20 19.08 -22.22 0.54
C GLU A 20 18.77 -23.58 -0.09
N GLU A 21 19.43 -24.60 0.45
CA GLU A 21 19.32 -25.99 0.02
C GLU A 21 17.85 -26.42 -0.06
N ASP A 22 17.59 -27.34 -0.98
CA ASP A 22 16.28 -27.95 -1.26
C ASP A 22 15.86 -28.83 -0.06
N VAL A 23 15.61 -28.20 1.09
CA VAL A 23 15.05 -28.85 2.28
C VAL A 23 13.57 -29.10 1.98
N PRO A 24 13.07 -30.34 2.14
CA PRO A 24 11.66 -30.61 1.94
C PRO A 24 10.84 -29.70 2.87
N LYS A 25 10.08 -28.77 2.26
CA LYS A 25 9.21 -27.84 2.96
C LYS A 25 8.01 -28.62 3.50
N GLU A 26 8.14 -29.13 4.72
CA GLU A 26 7.03 -29.76 5.45
C GLU A 26 5.92 -28.72 5.67
N SER A 27 4.67 -29.13 5.45
CA SER A 27 3.48 -28.31 5.73
C SER A 27 2.89 -28.71 7.07
N PHE A 28 2.56 -27.71 7.86
CA PHE A 28 1.93 -27.82 9.18
C PHE A 28 0.47 -27.37 9.15
N LEU A 29 -0.12 -27.28 7.95
CA LEU A 29 -1.42 -26.68 7.69
C LEU A 29 -2.50 -27.17 8.67
N GLN A 30 -3.04 -26.23 9.43
CA GLN A 30 -4.20 -26.40 10.29
C GLN A 30 -5.36 -25.55 9.78
N LYS A 31 -6.61 -26.00 10.00
CA LYS A 31 -7.82 -25.30 9.55
C LYS A 31 -8.90 -25.30 10.62
N THR A 32 -9.66 -24.22 10.71
CA THR A 32 -10.88 -24.12 11.51
C THR A 32 -11.97 -23.35 10.78
N LYS A 33 -13.23 -23.58 11.15
CA LYS A 33 -14.40 -22.94 10.53
C LYS A 33 -15.18 -22.12 11.57
N ILE A 34 -15.72 -21.00 11.12
CA ILE A 34 -16.54 -20.09 11.93
C ILE A 34 -17.76 -19.70 11.08
N ASP A 35 -18.96 -19.97 11.59
CA ASP A 35 -20.21 -19.59 10.93
C ASP A 35 -20.74 -18.31 11.56
N TRP A 36 -21.12 -17.32 10.72
CA TRP A 36 -21.65 -16.05 11.20
C TRP A 36 -22.59 -15.38 10.18
N LYS A 37 -23.82 -15.06 10.61
CA LYS A 37 -24.86 -14.39 9.79
C LYS A 37 -24.99 -14.99 8.37
N GLU A 38 -25.14 -16.31 8.29
CA GLU A 38 -25.26 -17.06 7.01
C GLU A 38 -24.02 -17.02 6.10
N LYS A 39 -22.91 -16.42 6.56
CA LYS A 39 -21.62 -16.44 5.89
C LYS A 39 -20.74 -17.51 6.53
N ASN A 40 -19.96 -18.18 5.68
CA ASN A 40 -19.02 -19.21 6.11
C ASN A 40 -17.61 -18.62 6.09
N TYR A 41 -16.97 -18.56 7.25
CA TYR A 41 -15.57 -18.17 7.37
C TYR A 41 -14.73 -19.41 7.66
N SER A 42 -13.54 -19.46 7.06
CA SER A 42 -12.53 -20.45 7.44
C SER A 42 -11.21 -19.76 7.69
N LEU A 43 -10.55 -20.18 8.76
CA LEU A 43 -9.18 -19.80 9.07
C LEU A 43 -8.28 -20.97 8.76
N GLU A 44 -7.16 -20.67 8.13
CA GLU A 44 -6.07 -21.61 7.92
C GLU A 44 -4.80 -21.02 8.51
N ALA A 45 -3.95 -21.86 9.09
CA ALA A 45 -2.62 -21.45 9.50
C ALA A 45 -1.60 -22.48 9.03
N ASP A 46 -0.46 -22.00 8.56
CA ASP A 46 0.69 -22.83 8.22
C ASP A 46 1.98 -22.05 8.51
N TYR A 47 3.11 -22.73 8.52
CA TYR A 47 4.40 -22.07 8.50
C TYR A 47 4.78 -21.73 7.06
N ASP A 48 4.96 -20.44 6.78
CA ASP A 48 5.45 -19.98 5.50
C ASP A 48 6.98 -19.90 5.55
N TRP A 49 7.64 -20.77 4.79
CA TRP A 49 9.09 -20.87 4.73
C TRP A 49 9.75 -19.67 4.04
N GLU A 50 9.02 -18.93 3.20
CA GLU A 50 9.52 -17.71 2.57
C GLU A 50 9.46 -16.54 3.55
N GLU A 51 8.33 -16.40 4.25
CA GLU A 51 8.16 -15.38 5.29
C GLU A 51 8.86 -15.74 6.61
N LYS A 52 9.40 -16.96 6.72
CA LYS A 52 10.02 -17.56 7.92
C LYS A 52 9.18 -17.32 9.17
N SER A 53 7.86 -17.46 9.05
CA SER A 53 6.89 -17.16 10.11
C SER A 53 5.62 -18.00 9.98
N VAL A 54 4.87 -18.10 11.08
CA VAL A 54 3.52 -18.66 11.05
C VAL A 54 2.59 -17.65 10.41
N CYS A 55 1.87 -18.06 9.38
CA CYS A 55 0.92 -17.20 8.66
C CYS A 55 -0.51 -17.66 8.90
N ILE A 56 -1.44 -16.71 8.93
CA ILE A 56 -2.88 -16.96 9.00
C ILE A 56 -3.56 -16.45 7.75
N CYS A 57 -4.38 -17.32 7.18
CA CYS A 57 -5.27 -17.05 6.07
C CYS A 57 -6.71 -17.00 6.58
N LEU A 58 -7.44 -15.92 6.31
CA LEU A 58 -8.88 -15.85 6.54
C LEU A 58 -9.60 -15.89 5.20
N PHE A 59 -10.56 -16.79 5.08
CA PHE A 59 -11.43 -16.92 3.92
C PHE A 59 -12.87 -16.58 4.31
N ARG A 60 -13.62 -16.04 3.35
CA ARG A 60 -15.06 -15.84 3.41
C ARG A 60 -15.67 -16.44 2.15
N ASN A 61 -16.55 -17.43 2.31
CA ASN A 61 -17.18 -18.16 1.20
C ASN A 61 -16.11 -18.63 0.18
N GLU A 62 -15.07 -19.29 0.69
CA GLU A 62 -13.93 -19.83 -0.10
C GLU A 62 -13.04 -18.79 -0.79
N SER A 63 -13.34 -17.49 -0.66
CA SER A 63 -12.47 -16.41 -1.14
C SER A 63 -11.54 -15.95 -0.04
N LEU A 64 -10.23 -15.92 -0.31
CA LEU A 64 -9.23 -15.42 0.64
C LEU A 64 -9.39 -13.90 0.81
N ILE A 65 -9.55 -13.46 2.05
CA ILE A 65 -9.74 -12.05 2.43
C ILE A 65 -8.62 -11.50 3.33
N LEU A 66 -7.79 -12.34 3.93
CA LEU A 66 -6.62 -11.93 4.69
C LEU A 66 -5.55 -13.00 4.59
N TYR A 67 -4.31 -12.57 4.42
CA TYR A 67 -3.13 -13.37 4.70
C TYR A 67 -2.19 -12.47 5.48
N GLN A 68 -1.71 -12.95 6.62
CA GLN A 68 -0.77 -12.18 7.43
C GLN A 68 0.19 -13.10 8.18
N PRO A 69 1.48 -12.74 8.27
CA PRO A 69 2.37 -13.33 9.25
C PRO A 69 1.88 -12.95 10.65
N VAL A 70 2.08 -13.86 11.59
CA VAL A 70 1.61 -13.74 12.97
C VAL A 70 2.81 -13.57 13.88
N GLU A 71 2.77 -12.53 14.71
CA GLU A 71 3.71 -12.41 15.81
C GLU A 71 3.37 -13.45 16.88
N LEU A 72 4.31 -14.36 17.13
CA LEU A 72 4.16 -15.40 18.14
C LEU A 72 4.41 -14.82 19.53
N ASN A 73 3.60 -15.23 20.50
CA ASN A 73 3.83 -14.86 21.90
C ASN A 73 5.09 -15.57 22.45
N PRO A 74 5.76 -15.04 23.49
CA PRO A 74 6.96 -15.68 24.05
C PRO A 74 6.78 -17.15 24.46
N GLY A 75 5.58 -17.52 24.90
CA GLY A 75 5.24 -18.91 25.19
C GLY A 75 5.12 -19.80 23.95
N GLU A 76 4.59 -19.25 22.85
CA GLU A 76 4.44 -19.94 21.56
C GLU A 76 5.80 -20.17 20.91
N MET A 77 6.72 -19.19 20.95
CA MET A 77 8.06 -19.31 20.35
C MET A 77 8.88 -20.50 20.87
N ASN A 78 8.63 -20.95 22.09
CA ASN A 78 9.32 -22.08 22.70
C ASN A 78 8.71 -23.45 22.34
N MET A 79 7.60 -23.46 21.60
CA MET A 79 6.91 -24.68 21.17
C MET A 79 7.50 -25.24 19.87
N SER A 80 7.17 -26.49 19.54
CA SER A 80 7.45 -27.01 18.20
C SER A 80 6.68 -26.24 17.13
N LEU A 81 7.14 -26.25 15.88
CA LEU A 81 6.52 -25.51 14.79
C LEU A 81 5.04 -25.89 14.57
N ALA A 82 4.73 -27.18 14.65
CA ALA A 82 3.36 -27.70 14.58
C ALA A 82 2.47 -27.13 15.70
N GLU A 83 3.02 -26.97 16.90
CA GLU A 83 2.30 -26.39 18.04
C GLU A 83 2.17 -24.87 17.92
N GLN A 84 3.19 -24.18 17.40
CA GLN A 84 3.12 -22.75 17.08
C GLN A 84 1.97 -22.46 16.11
N VAL A 85 1.89 -23.21 15.00
CA VAL A 85 0.82 -23.09 14.01
C VAL A 85 -0.54 -23.35 14.63
N ARG A 86 -0.67 -24.42 15.44
CA ARG A 86 -1.93 -24.76 16.11
C ARG A 86 -2.36 -23.68 17.11
N ALA A 87 -1.44 -23.20 17.95
CA ALA A 87 -1.70 -22.18 18.96
C ALA A 87 -2.09 -20.85 18.33
N ALA A 88 -1.37 -20.42 17.28
CA ALA A 88 -1.70 -19.20 16.54
C ALA A 88 -3.09 -19.29 15.89
N LEU A 89 -3.42 -20.41 15.24
CA LEU A 89 -4.73 -20.63 14.64
C LEU A 89 -5.85 -20.58 15.69
N GLN A 90 -5.65 -21.26 16.82
CA GLN A 90 -6.62 -21.28 17.90
C GLN A 90 -6.85 -19.88 18.45
N ARG A 91 -5.77 -19.13 18.72
CA ARG A 91 -5.85 -17.77 19.25
C ARG A 91 -6.61 -16.82 18.33
N GLU A 92 -6.31 -16.82 17.03
CA GLU A 92 -7.07 -15.97 16.09
C GLU A 92 -8.51 -16.47 15.88
N GLY A 93 -8.73 -17.78 15.88
CA GLY A 93 -10.07 -18.36 15.81
C GLY A 93 -10.94 -17.93 16.99
N ASP A 94 -10.42 -18.06 18.21
CA ASP A 94 -11.10 -17.65 19.45
C ASP A 94 -11.36 -16.13 19.47
N SER A 95 -10.37 -15.34 19.05
CA SER A 95 -10.46 -13.88 18.93
C SER A 95 -11.57 -13.45 17.96
N LEU A 96 -11.59 -14.03 16.75
CA LEU A 96 -12.59 -13.71 15.73
C LEU A 96 -14.00 -14.19 16.14
N GLN A 97 -14.11 -15.38 16.73
CA GLN A 97 -15.38 -15.90 17.22
C GLN A 97 -15.93 -15.07 18.39
N ALA A 98 -15.06 -14.59 19.28
CA ALA A 98 -15.44 -13.67 20.34
C ALA A 98 -15.91 -12.33 19.76
N ALA A 99 -15.19 -11.76 18.78
CA ALA A 99 -15.58 -10.53 18.10
C ALA A 99 -16.94 -10.63 17.41
N PHE A 100 -17.22 -11.74 16.71
CA PHE A 100 -18.54 -12.01 16.14
C PHE A 100 -19.63 -12.11 17.21
N ARG A 101 -19.40 -12.86 18.29
CA ARG A 101 -20.35 -12.95 19.41
C ARG A 101 -20.63 -11.58 20.02
N LEU A 102 -19.59 -10.76 20.22
CA LEU A 102 -19.70 -9.40 20.74
C LEU A 102 -20.46 -8.47 19.79
N ALA A 103 -20.32 -8.61 18.48
CA ALA A 103 -21.11 -7.86 17.50
C ALA A 103 -22.61 -8.19 17.59
N HIS A 104 -22.98 -9.40 18.02
CA HIS A 104 -24.38 -9.79 18.23
C HIS A 104 -24.99 -9.19 19.49
N LEU A 105 -24.17 -9.06 20.54
CA LEU A 105 -24.59 -8.54 21.83
C LEU A 105 -24.78 -7.04 21.68
N VAL A 106 -26.00 -6.65 21.29
CA VAL A 106 -26.47 -5.29 20.95
C VAL A 106 -25.99 -4.26 21.97
N SER A 107 -24.77 -3.76 21.79
CA SER A 107 -24.25 -2.62 22.53
C SER A 107 -24.60 -1.38 21.73
N LYS A 108 -25.29 -0.44 22.36
CA LYS A 108 -25.50 0.91 21.83
C LYS A 108 -24.38 1.87 22.22
N ASP A 109 -23.28 1.39 22.81
CA ASP A 109 -22.14 2.24 23.12
C ASP A 109 -21.29 2.46 21.88
N GLY A 110 -21.29 3.70 21.37
CA GLY A 110 -20.53 4.08 20.19
C GLY A 110 -19.04 3.78 20.31
N ARG A 111 -18.43 3.92 21.50
CA ARG A 111 -16.99 3.63 21.68
C ARG A 111 -16.67 2.15 21.50
N PHE A 112 -17.52 1.29 22.07
CA PHE A 112 -17.39 -0.16 21.92
C PHE A 112 -17.57 -0.59 20.46
N LEU A 113 -18.60 -0.07 19.79
CA LEU A 113 -18.85 -0.32 18.38
C LEU A 113 -17.68 0.14 17.49
N ASN A 114 -17.09 1.31 17.78
CA ASN A 114 -15.91 1.80 17.07
C ASN A 114 -14.69 0.89 17.28
N GLY A 115 -14.43 0.45 18.51
CA GLY A 115 -13.34 -0.49 18.80
C GLY A 115 -13.50 -1.82 18.07
N LEU A 116 -14.70 -2.39 18.07
CA LEU A 116 -14.99 -3.63 17.36
C LEU A 116 -14.93 -3.45 15.83
N GLY A 117 -15.41 -2.32 15.32
CA GLY A 117 -15.29 -1.96 13.90
C GLY A 117 -13.83 -1.86 13.45
N LEU A 118 -12.96 -1.26 14.26
CA LEU A 118 -11.51 -1.24 14.01
C LEU A 118 -10.88 -2.63 14.01
N PHE A 119 -11.32 -3.51 14.92
CA PHE A 119 -10.91 -4.92 14.92
C PHE A 119 -11.24 -5.57 13.58
N PHE A 120 -12.50 -5.50 13.12
CA PHE A 120 -12.89 -6.05 11.82
C PHE A 120 -12.17 -5.40 10.63
N TYR A 121 -11.97 -4.08 10.66
CA TYR A 121 -11.20 -3.35 9.64
C TYR A 121 -9.78 -3.92 9.49
N SER A 122 -9.09 -4.17 10.61
CA SER A 122 -7.72 -4.71 10.60
C SER A 122 -7.63 -6.17 10.08
N ARG A 123 -8.76 -6.88 9.97
CA ARG A 123 -8.85 -8.26 9.43
C ARG A 123 -9.42 -8.28 8.01
N ASN A 124 -9.48 -7.13 7.35
CA ASN A 124 -10.10 -6.93 6.04
C ASN A 124 -11.60 -7.33 5.96
N LEU A 125 -12.26 -7.44 7.10
CA LEU A 125 -13.71 -7.69 7.20
C LEU A 125 -14.46 -6.37 7.06
N TRP A 126 -14.29 -5.71 5.91
CA TRP A 126 -14.79 -4.35 5.66
C TRP A 126 -16.30 -4.21 5.78
N PRO A 127 -17.14 -5.12 5.26
CA PRO A 127 -18.60 -5.02 5.44
C PRO A 127 -19.01 -5.13 6.92
N GLU A 128 -18.36 -6.00 7.69
CA GLU A 128 -18.61 -6.14 9.13
C GLU A 128 -18.13 -4.90 9.90
N ALA A 129 -17.00 -4.30 9.49
CA ALA A 129 -16.52 -3.04 10.04
C ALA A 129 -17.46 -1.86 9.71
N GLU A 130 -17.98 -1.79 8.48
CA GLU A 130 -18.94 -0.77 8.03
C GLU A 130 -20.18 -0.78 8.91
N GLU A 131 -20.77 -1.95 9.14
CA GLU A 131 -21.98 -2.12 9.97
C GLU A 131 -21.77 -1.56 11.38
N LEU A 132 -20.65 -1.92 12.02
CA LEU A 132 -20.34 -1.53 13.39
C LEU A 132 -19.99 -0.05 13.50
N LEU A 133 -19.19 0.50 12.58
CA LEU A 133 -18.82 1.92 12.61
C LEU A 133 -20.00 2.82 12.27
N SER A 134 -20.89 2.38 11.38
CA SER A 134 -22.17 3.06 11.14
C SER A 134 -23.03 3.06 12.41
N GLY A 135 -23.09 1.93 13.12
CA GLY A 135 -23.73 1.84 14.43
C GLY A 135 -23.09 2.78 15.47
N ALA A 136 -21.76 2.94 15.45
CA ALA A 136 -21.05 3.84 16.36
C ALA A 136 -21.46 5.31 16.14
N ILE A 137 -21.60 5.73 14.88
CA ILE A 137 -22.08 7.06 14.49
C ILE A 137 -23.55 7.26 14.87
N GLN A 138 -24.40 6.24 14.71
CA GLN A 138 -25.80 6.31 15.13
C GLN A 138 -25.94 6.44 16.66
N ALA A 139 -25.08 5.75 17.42
CA ALA A 139 -25.05 5.83 18.87
C ALA A 139 -24.54 7.19 19.36
N ARG A 140 -23.58 7.79 18.64
CA ARG A 140 -22.97 9.08 18.96
C ARG A 140 -22.69 9.86 17.68
N THR A 141 -23.61 10.78 17.34
CA THR A 141 -23.56 11.53 16.09
C THR A 141 -22.41 12.53 16.00
N ASP A 142 -21.81 12.95 17.12
CA ASP A 142 -20.63 13.82 17.17
C ASP A 142 -19.30 13.03 17.26
N TYR A 143 -19.30 11.72 16.99
CA TYR A 143 -18.13 10.86 17.20
C TYR A 143 -17.15 10.90 16.02
N SER A 144 -16.33 11.95 15.96
CA SER A 144 -15.35 12.20 14.89
C SER A 144 -14.49 10.99 14.50
N GLU A 145 -13.99 10.25 15.49
CA GLU A 145 -13.14 9.08 15.24
C GLU A 145 -13.89 7.96 14.49
N ALA A 146 -15.18 7.76 14.76
CA ALA A 146 -15.99 6.77 14.05
C ALA A 146 -16.24 7.19 12.58
N TYR A 147 -16.45 8.48 12.32
CA TYR A 147 -16.52 9.00 10.95
C TYR A 147 -15.22 8.78 10.18
N GLN A 148 -14.07 9.09 10.79
CA GLN A 148 -12.76 8.86 10.19
C GLN A 148 -12.51 7.37 9.91
N ASN A 149 -12.86 6.48 10.85
CA ASN A 149 -12.68 5.04 10.68
C ASN A 149 -13.61 4.47 9.61
N LEU A 150 -14.87 4.88 9.55
CA LEU A 150 -15.80 4.45 8.49
C LEU A 150 -15.38 4.97 7.12
N SER A 151 -14.86 6.20 7.05
CA SER A 151 -14.25 6.75 5.83
C SER A 151 -13.12 5.86 5.29
N ARG A 152 -12.23 5.35 6.18
CA ARG A 152 -11.17 4.40 5.80
C ARG A 152 -11.74 3.09 5.27
N VAL A 153 -12.82 2.58 5.86
CA VAL A 153 -13.55 1.39 5.36
C VAL A 153 -14.07 1.64 3.94
N TYR A 154 -14.71 2.78 3.68
CA TYR A 154 -15.21 3.14 2.35
C TYR A 154 -14.09 3.22 1.31
N LEU A 155 -12.93 3.79 1.64
CA LEU A 155 -11.77 3.78 0.75
C LEU A 155 -11.31 2.35 0.41
N LYS A 156 -11.26 1.45 1.41
CA LYS A 156 -10.89 0.05 1.18
C LYS A 156 -11.91 -0.70 0.33
N MET A 157 -13.19 -0.34 0.43
CA MET A 157 -14.26 -0.86 -0.42
C MET A 157 -14.33 -0.23 -1.81
N GLY A 158 -13.45 0.73 -2.13
CA GLY A 158 -13.46 1.42 -3.43
C GLY A 158 -14.62 2.40 -3.59
N LEU A 159 -15.06 3.04 -2.49
CA LEU A 159 -16.19 3.97 -2.44
C LEU A 159 -15.75 5.37 -1.97
N PRO A 160 -14.85 6.06 -2.69
CA PRO A 160 -14.27 7.32 -2.21
C PRO A 160 -15.29 8.47 -2.16
N GLU A 161 -16.29 8.52 -3.04
CA GLU A 161 -17.33 9.56 -3.01
C GLU A 161 -18.22 9.45 -1.76
N LYS A 162 -18.59 8.23 -1.34
CA LYS A 162 -19.30 8.02 -0.07
C LYS A 162 -18.45 8.48 1.12
N SER A 163 -17.13 8.30 1.02
CA SER A 163 -16.18 8.75 2.03
C SER A 163 -16.13 10.28 2.13
N VAL A 164 -16.19 10.98 0.99
CA VAL A 164 -16.31 12.45 0.94
C VAL A 164 -17.57 12.92 1.66
N GLU A 165 -18.75 12.39 1.28
CA GLU A 165 -20.03 12.81 1.86
C GLU A 165 -20.06 12.63 3.38
N LEU A 166 -19.54 11.48 3.83
CA LEU A 166 -19.44 11.13 5.25
C LEU A 166 -18.54 12.10 6.01
N LEU A 167 -17.34 12.41 5.49
CA LEU A 167 -16.40 13.30 6.17
C LEU A 167 -16.81 14.77 6.09
N GLU A 168 -17.46 15.21 5.01
CA GLU A 168 -18.05 16.55 4.94
C GLU A 168 -19.10 16.75 6.04
N GLN A 169 -19.92 15.72 6.32
CA GLN A 169 -20.82 15.73 7.46
C GLN A 169 -20.05 15.83 8.79
N ALA A 170 -19.01 15.02 8.98
CA ALA A 170 -18.21 15.02 10.19
C ALA A 170 -17.55 16.38 10.45
N VAL A 171 -16.99 17.01 9.42
CA VAL A 171 -16.35 18.33 9.49
C VAL A 171 -17.37 19.43 9.80
N ARG A 172 -18.61 19.34 9.29
CA ARG A 172 -19.69 20.27 9.68
C ARG A 172 -20.05 20.16 11.16
N LEU A 173 -19.99 18.96 11.73
CA LEU A 173 -20.28 18.72 13.14
C LEU A 173 -19.13 19.17 14.05
N ASN A 174 -17.88 18.88 13.65
CA ASN A 174 -16.68 19.17 14.42
C ASN A 174 -15.60 19.87 13.56
N PRO A 175 -15.78 21.17 13.23
CA PRO A 175 -14.90 21.87 12.28
C PRO A 175 -13.48 22.11 12.81
N HIS A 176 -13.30 22.10 14.14
CA HIS A 176 -12.02 22.34 14.81
C HIS A 176 -11.22 21.05 15.10
N PHE A 177 -11.65 19.91 14.56
CA PHE A 177 -10.94 18.66 14.74
C PHE A 177 -10.00 18.40 13.55
N ALA A 178 -8.70 18.63 13.79
CA ALA A 178 -7.67 18.58 12.75
C ALA A 178 -7.63 17.24 11.99
N ASP A 179 -7.88 16.13 12.67
CA ASP A 179 -7.85 14.79 12.07
C ASP A 179 -8.95 14.60 11.01
N LEU A 180 -10.14 15.18 11.20
CA LEU A 180 -11.20 15.14 10.20
C LEU A 180 -10.89 16.03 8.98
N GLN A 181 -10.27 17.20 9.20
CA GLN A 181 -9.80 18.05 8.11
C GLN A 181 -8.72 17.34 7.29
N ASN A 182 -7.78 16.67 7.95
CA ASN A 182 -6.77 15.87 7.26
C ASN A 182 -7.39 14.68 6.51
N ALA A 183 -8.31 13.94 7.14
CA ALA A 183 -8.98 12.80 6.51
C ALA A 183 -9.77 13.23 5.26
N LEU A 184 -10.49 14.35 5.32
CA LEU A 184 -11.25 14.86 4.16
C LEU A 184 -10.29 15.34 3.07
N GLY A 185 -9.20 15.99 3.46
CA GLY A 185 -8.10 16.34 2.56
C GLY A 185 -7.55 15.12 1.81
N TRP A 186 -7.28 14.03 2.52
CA TRP A 186 -6.82 12.76 1.96
C TRP A 186 -7.84 12.15 0.99
N VAL A 187 -9.12 12.06 1.38
CA VAL A 187 -10.15 11.49 0.49
C VAL A 187 -10.31 12.32 -0.79
N TYR A 188 -10.19 13.65 -0.72
CA TYR A 188 -10.19 14.45 -1.94
C TYR A 188 -8.97 14.20 -2.85
N LEU A 189 -7.81 13.82 -2.31
CA LEU A 189 -6.67 13.39 -3.12
C LEU A 189 -6.98 12.08 -3.85
N GLU A 190 -7.61 11.13 -3.18
CA GLU A 190 -8.06 9.87 -3.79
C GLU A 190 -9.11 10.11 -4.91
N CYS A 191 -9.92 11.16 -4.79
CA CYS A 191 -10.85 11.61 -5.83
C CYS A 191 -10.23 12.54 -6.89
N ALA A 192 -8.90 12.76 -6.90
CA ALA A 192 -8.21 13.74 -7.76
C ALA A 192 -8.74 15.20 -7.65
N ARG A 193 -9.41 15.54 -6.54
CA ARG A 193 -9.93 16.89 -6.23
C ARG A 193 -8.89 17.72 -5.48
N HIS A 194 -7.73 17.95 -6.10
CA HIS A 194 -6.55 18.49 -5.43
C HIS A 194 -6.74 19.88 -4.79
N GLN A 195 -7.56 20.75 -5.39
CA GLN A 195 -7.82 22.09 -4.82
C GLN A 195 -8.61 22.00 -3.51
N ASP A 196 -9.62 21.13 -3.46
CA ASP A 196 -10.41 20.89 -2.24
C ASP A 196 -9.53 20.22 -1.17
N ALA A 197 -8.72 19.24 -1.57
CA ALA A 197 -7.74 18.60 -0.69
C ALA A 197 -6.84 19.63 0.01
N ARG A 198 -6.24 20.55 -0.77
CA ARG A 198 -5.36 21.60 -0.22
C ARG A 198 -6.05 22.51 0.79
N ARG A 199 -7.32 22.87 0.56
CA ARG A 199 -8.07 23.72 1.51
C ARG A 199 -8.21 23.03 2.87
N HIS A 200 -8.63 21.77 2.87
CA HIS A 200 -8.82 21.01 4.11
C HIS A 200 -7.50 20.67 4.80
N LEU A 201 -6.46 20.34 4.04
CA LEU A 201 -5.12 20.09 4.60
C LEU A 201 -4.51 21.35 5.22
N LYS A 202 -4.67 22.52 4.59
CA LYS A 202 -4.26 23.80 5.18
C LYS A 202 -5.05 24.09 6.47
N SER A 203 -6.36 23.83 6.48
CA SER A 203 -7.17 23.95 7.70
C SER A 203 -6.71 23.00 8.82
N ALA A 204 -6.36 21.75 8.50
CA ALA A 204 -5.78 20.81 9.48
C ALA A 204 -4.48 21.35 10.09
N LEU A 205 -3.64 22.00 9.27
CA LEU A 205 -2.37 22.60 9.70
C LEU A 205 -2.54 23.92 10.46
N GLU A 206 -3.61 24.68 10.21
CA GLU A 206 -3.97 25.84 11.03
C GLU A 206 -4.38 25.40 12.46
N LEU A 207 -5.12 24.30 12.56
CA LEU A 207 -5.54 23.72 13.85
C LEU A 207 -4.38 23.02 14.58
N ASN A 208 -3.54 22.30 13.84
CA ASN A 208 -2.35 21.64 14.36
C ASN A 208 -1.14 21.83 13.42
N PRO A 209 -0.32 22.87 13.65
CA PRO A 209 0.85 23.17 12.80
C PRO A 209 1.89 22.05 12.73
N ASN A 210 1.89 21.14 13.71
CA ASN A 210 2.81 20.03 13.80
C ASN A 210 2.21 18.71 13.27
N TYR A 211 1.07 18.74 12.58
CA TYR A 211 0.45 17.52 12.08
C TYR A 211 1.23 16.93 10.90
N GLN A 212 2.07 15.93 11.20
CA GLN A 212 2.97 15.29 10.22
C GLN A 212 2.25 14.77 8.97
N GLU A 213 1.14 14.06 9.16
CA GLU A 213 0.38 13.43 8.08
C GLU A 213 -0.27 14.48 7.16
N ALA A 214 -0.79 15.57 7.72
CA ALA A 214 -1.35 16.67 6.93
C ALA A 214 -0.28 17.37 6.08
N HIS A 215 0.95 17.53 6.59
CA HIS A 215 2.08 18.03 5.80
C HIS A 215 2.45 17.09 4.64
N LEU A 216 2.46 15.77 4.87
CA LEU A 216 2.71 14.78 3.81
C LEU A 216 1.62 14.79 2.74
N ASN A 217 0.35 14.80 3.14
CA ASN A 217 -0.78 14.85 2.23
C ASN A 217 -0.79 16.17 1.46
N LEU A 218 -0.41 17.29 2.09
CA LEU A 218 -0.30 18.58 1.41
C LEU A 218 0.79 18.54 0.34
N CYS A 219 1.96 17.97 0.66
CA CYS A 219 3.02 17.71 -0.33
C CYS A 219 2.50 16.85 -1.50
N LEU A 220 1.82 15.74 -1.21
CA LEU A 220 1.23 14.86 -2.23
C LEU A 220 0.29 15.59 -3.17
N SER A 221 -0.55 16.49 -2.63
CA SER A 221 -1.47 17.32 -3.43
C SER A 221 -0.76 18.17 -4.48
N PHE A 222 0.50 18.56 -4.25
CA PHE A 222 1.32 19.28 -5.21
C PHE A 222 1.93 18.33 -6.23
N LEU A 223 2.43 17.17 -5.78
CA LEU A 223 2.97 16.13 -6.67
C LEU A 223 1.94 15.72 -7.75
N GLN A 224 0.71 15.38 -7.34
CA GLN A 224 -0.32 14.91 -8.27
C GLN A 224 -0.78 15.96 -9.30
N VAL A 225 -0.77 17.26 -8.95
CA VAL A 225 -1.06 18.33 -9.93
C VAL A 225 0.11 18.56 -10.90
N GLY A 226 1.34 18.38 -10.41
CA GLY A 226 2.54 18.40 -11.25
C GLY A 226 2.58 17.24 -12.25
N GLU A 227 1.90 16.13 -11.95
CA GLU A 227 1.78 14.94 -12.82
C GLU A 227 0.83 15.15 -14.01
N HIS A 228 -0.28 15.88 -13.85
CA HIS A 228 -1.26 16.08 -14.94
C HIS A 228 -0.95 17.24 -15.88
N SER A 229 -0.05 18.14 -15.49
CA SER A 229 0.47 19.15 -16.39
C SER A 229 1.71 18.58 -17.05
N THR A 230 1.84 18.73 -18.36
CA THR A 230 2.96 18.25 -19.19
C THR A 230 4.30 18.91 -18.80
N ILE A 231 4.73 18.72 -17.56
CA ILE A 231 5.81 19.45 -16.94
C ILE A 231 7.12 18.73 -17.24
N ASP A 232 7.83 19.33 -18.19
CA ASP A 232 9.29 19.33 -18.27
C ASP A 232 9.90 19.21 -16.85
N HIS A 233 10.70 18.17 -16.61
CA HIS A 233 11.36 17.87 -15.32
C HIS A 233 12.21 19.04 -14.76
N ASN A 234 12.30 20.17 -15.49
CA ASN A 234 12.96 21.42 -15.13
C ASN A 234 12.11 22.44 -14.36
N VAL A 235 10.80 22.25 -14.15
CA VAL A 235 10.00 23.23 -13.37
C VAL A 235 10.26 23.01 -11.86
N PRO A 236 10.67 24.02 -11.08
CA PRO A 236 10.90 23.85 -9.64
C PRO A 236 9.62 23.52 -8.86
N ALA A 237 9.72 22.70 -7.82
CA ALA A 237 8.59 22.33 -6.97
C ALA A 237 7.98 23.55 -6.26
N PRO A 238 6.64 23.61 -6.08
CA PRO A 238 5.98 24.67 -5.33
C PRO A 238 6.64 24.82 -3.95
N PRO A 239 7.05 26.05 -3.56
CA PRO A 239 7.70 26.29 -2.28
C PRO A 239 6.90 25.73 -1.09
N GLU A 240 5.57 25.79 -1.18
CA GLU A 240 4.65 25.23 -0.19
C GLU A 240 4.75 23.70 -0.06
N GLY A 241 4.87 22.97 -1.16
CA GLY A 241 5.02 21.50 -1.15
C GLY A 241 6.36 21.08 -0.57
N VAL A 242 7.44 21.76 -0.96
CA VAL A 242 8.80 21.52 -0.44
C VAL A 242 8.86 21.82 1.06
N GLU A 243 8.28 22.93 1.50
CA GLU A 243 8.25 23.28 2.93
C GLU A 243 7.43 22.26 3.73
N SER A 244 6.28 21.83 3.22
CA SER A 244 5.45 20.81 3.89
C SER A 244 6.21 19.49 4.07
N LEU A 245 6.92 19.03 3.03
CA LEU A 245 7.76 17.83 3.13
C LEU A 245 8.89 18.00 4.16
N LYS A 246 9.58 19.15 4.16
CA LYS A 246 10.62 19.47 5.14
C LYS A 246 10.06 19.45 6.56
N ARG A 247 8.87 20.01 6.78
CA ARG A 247 8.18 20.00 8.06
C ARG A 247 7.84 18.58 8.51
N ALA A 248 7.21 17.78 7.66
CA ALA A 248 6.89 16.40 7.96
C ALA A 248 8.14 15.59 8.36
N ALA A 249 9.25 15.79 7.64
CA ALA A 249 10.46 15.04 7.91
C ALA A 249 11.31 15.58 9.06
N SER A 250 11.23 16.87 9.38
CA SER A 250 11.91 17.43 10.56
C SER A 250 11.47 16.78 11.87
N GLN A 251 10.28 16.16 11.86
CA GLN A 251 9.72 15.43 12.98
C GLN A 251 10.21 13.96 13.05
N ASP A 252 10.87 13.45 12.00
CA ASP A 252 11.56 12.15 12.01
C ASP A 252 13.08 12.38 12.18
N PRO A 253 13.67 12.04 13.35
CA PRO A 253 15.09 12.22 13.62
C PRO A 253 16.01 11.52 12.61
N THR A 254 15.55 10.43 11.98
CA THR A 254 16.32 9.67 11.01
C THR A 254 16.37 10.33 9.62
N LEU A 255 15.47 11.30 9.35
CA LEU A 255 15.31 11.93 8.04
C LEU A 255 15.68 13.41 8.01
N SER A 256 15.73 14.09 9.16
CA SER A 256 15.92 15.54 9.25
C SER A 256 17.18 16.06 8.53
N HIS A 257 18.31 15.33 8.61
CA HIS A 257 19.57 15.69 7.96
C HIS A 257 19.60 15.37 6.45
N LYS A 258 18.87 14.33 6.01
CA LYS A 258 18.84 13.89 4.61
C LYS A 258 18.05 14.87 3.71
N ILE A 259 17.14 15.64 4.29
CA ILE A 259 16.14 16.45 3.58
C ILE A 259 16.54 17.92 3.39
N GLN A 260 17.64 18.37 4.00
CA GLN A 260 18.15 19.74 3.82
C GLN A 260 18.68 20.02 2.40
N LYS A 261 18.95 18.98 1.60
CA LYS A 261 19.49 19.09 0.23
C LYS A 261 18.43 18.95 -0.88
N ILE A 262 17.13 18.93 -0.56
CA ILE A 262 16.07 18.82 -1.58
C ILE A 262 16.03 20.10 -2.43
N SER A 263 16.26 19.96 -3.73
CA SER A 263 16.21 21.06 -4.71
C SER A 263 15.32 20.77 -5.93
N SER A 264 14.93 19.52 -6.18
CA SER A 264 14.17 19.13 -7.39
C SER A 264 12.88 18.35 -7.06
N TRP A 265 11.95 18.26 -8.03
CA TRP A 265 10.75 17.41 -7.89
C TRP A 265 11.08 15.94 -7.70
N GLU A 266 12.13 15.46 -8.37
CA GLU A 266 12.58 14.07 -8.23
C GLU A 266 12.96 13.78 -6.78
N ASP A 267 13.65 14.72 -6.11
CA ASP A 267 14.01 14.58 -4.70
C ASP A 267 12.79 14.63 -3.78
N VAL A 268 11.82 15.51 -4.04
CA VAL A 268 10.57 15.61 -3.25
C VAL A 268 9.76 14.31 -3.37
N SER A 269 9.53 13.84 -4.60
CA SER A 269 8.82 12.59 -4.87
C SER A 269 9.53 11.40 -4.23
N ARG A 270 10.86 11.32 -4.33
CA ARG A 270 11.66 10.25 -3.72
C ARG A 270 11.53 10.23 -2.20
N GLN A 271 11.70 11.37 -1.54
CA GLN A 271 11.62 11.45 -0.07
C GLN A 271 10.21 11.21 0.45
N TYR A 272 9.18 11.66 -0.30
CA TYR A 272 7.79 11.32 -0.03
C TYR A 272 7.55 9.80 -0.06
N LEU A 273 8.09 9.10 -1.08
CA LEU A 273 7.96 7.65 -1.19
C LEU A 273 8.67 6.90 -0.06
N ILE A 274 9.84 7.36 0.38
CA ILE A 274 10.53 6.78 1.55
C ILE A 274 9.69 6.93 2.83
N LEU A 275 9.09 8.10 3.04
CA LEU A 275 8.21 8.37 4.17
C LEU A 275 6.94 7.50 4.11
N LYS A 276 6.33 7.39 2.93
CA LYS A 276 5.16 6.53 2.71
C LYS A 276 5.50 5.05 2.90
N ASP A 277 6.66 4.59 2.43
CA ASP A 277 7.17 3.21 2.62
C ASP A 277 7.32 2.87 4.11
N LYS A 278 7.94 3.75 4.91
CA LYS A 278 8.04 3.57 6.36
C LYS A 278 6.66 3.48 7.04
N GLN A 279 5.68 4.25 6.58
CA GLN A 279 4.31 4.18 7.09
C GLN A 279 3.59 2.90 6.65
N SER A 280 3.74 2.48 5.39
CA SER A 280 3.11 1.27 4.85
C SER A 280 3.70 -0.03 5.42
N ARG A 281 4.97 -0.04 5.83
CA ARG A 281 5.59 -1.19 6.52
C ARG A 281 5.07 -1.45 7.92
N ARG A 282 4.27 -0.54 8.51
CA ARG A 282 3.48 -0.84 9.71
C ARG A 282 2.19 -1.62 9.40
N ASP A 283 1.85 -1.75 8.12
CA ASP A 283 0.62 -2.34 7.58
C ASP A 283 0.97 -3.42 6.51
N THR A 284 2.01 -4.23 6.77
CA THR A 284 2.49 -5.34 5.90
C THR A 284 1.45 -6.41 5.60
N THR A 285 0.28 -6.35 6.25
CA THR A 285 -0.89 -7.17 5.97
C THR A 285 -1.65 -6.73 4.71
N ASN A 286 -1.26 -5.60 4.10
CA ASN A 286 -1.98 -4.99 2.99
C ASN A 286 -1.21 -5.03 1.67
N LEU A 287 -1.30 -6.16 0.96
CA LEU A 287 -0.72 -6.35 -0.37
C LEU A 287 -1.07 -5.24 -1.38
N ARG A 288 -2.22 -4.58 -1.22
CA ARG A 288 -2.61 -3.40 -2.03
C ARG A 288 -1.66 -2.21 -1.79
N ALA A 289 -1.26 -1.95 -0.55
CA ALA A 289 -0.34 -0.86 -0.23
C ALA A 289 1.05 -1.11 -0.82
N GLU A 290 1.53 -2.36 -0.82
CA GLU A 290 2.77 -2.72 -1.53
C GLU A 290 2.65 -2.46 -3.03
N CYS A 291 1.53 -2.83 -3.65
CA CYS A 291 1.28 -2.55 -5.06
C CYS A 291 1.27 -1.03 -5.33
N GLU A 292 0.56 -0.24 -4.52
CA GLU A 292 0.55 1.22 -4.62
C GLU A 292 1.96 1.83 -4.54
N LEU A 293 2.82 1.27 -3.69
CA LEU A 293 4.21 1.71 -3.56
C LEU A 293 5.04 1.36 -4.79
N VAL A 294 4.97 0.12 -5.29
CA VAL A 294 5.69 -0.31 -6.50
C VAL A 294 5.23 0.51 -7.70
N TYR A 295 3.92 0.74 -7.82
CA TYR A 295 3.36 1.62 -8.83
C TYR A 295 3.99 3.01 -8.73
N ALA A 296 3.92 3.65 -7.56
CA ALA A 296 4.42 4.99 -7.38
C ALA A 296 5.94 5.10 -7.60
N ARG A 297 6.73 4.08 -7.23
CA ARG A 297 8.17 4.02 -7.54
C ARG A 297 8.43 3.92 -9.04
N PHE A 298 7.69 3.10 -9.77
CA PHE A 298 7.85 3.04 -11.22
C PHE A 298 7.53 4.39 -11.87
N MET A 299 6.47 5.06 -11.43
CA MET A 299 6.06 6.34 -12.01
C MET A 299 7.03 7.48 -11.64
N LYS A 300 7.60 7.48 -10.43
CA LYS A 300 8.28 8.67 -9.87
C LYS A 300 9.78 8.51 -9.61
N ASP A 301 10.27 7.29 -9.49
CA ASP A 301 11.66 6.99 -9.13
C ASP A 301 12.18 5.77 -9.91
N ARG A 302 11.75 5.64 -11.18
CA ARG A 302 12.01 4.50 -12.05
C ARG A 302 13.49 4.09 -12.10
N LYS A 303 14.38 5.08 -12.09
CA LYS A 303 15.85 4.86 -12.12
C LYS A 303 16.33 4.00 -10.94
N ASN A 304 15.68 4.09 -9.79
CA ASN A 304 16.01 3.34 -8.58
C ASN A 304 15.04 2.19 -8.32
N LEU A 305 14.23 1.79 -9.31
CA LEU A 305 13.49 0.54 -9.30
C LEU A 305 14.18 -0.42 -10.28
N PRO A 306 15.13 -1.25 -9.83
CA PRO A 306 15.81 -2.20 -10.72
C PRO A 306 14.78 -3.13 -11.36
N PRO A 307 14.99 -3.55 -12.63
CA PRO A 307 14.15 -4.57 -13.24
C PRO A 307 14.01 -5.77 -12.31
N GLU A 308 15.11 -6.33 -11.81
CA GLU A 308 15.10 -7.56 -11.00
C GLU A 308 14.12 -7.49 -9.81
N VAL A 309 14.01 -6.30 -9.19
CA VAL A 309 13.05 -6.02 -8.11
C VAL A 309 11.60 -6.05 -8.60
N LEU A 310 11.28 -5.33 -9.67
CA LEU A 310 9.92 -5.31 -10.22
C LEU A 310 9.49 -6.69 -10.75
N GLY A 311 10.40 -7.46 -11.35
CA GLY A 311 10.11 -8.80 -11.87
C GLY A 311 9.85 -9.81 -10.77
N SER A 312 10.65 -9.78 -9.71
CA SER A 312 10.42 -10.56 -8.50
C SER A 312 9.07 -10.21 -7.87
N PHE A 313 8.75 -8.91 -7.77
CA PHE A 313 7.46 -8.44 -7.26
C PHE A 313 6.27 -8.96 -8.09
N VAL A 314 6.33 -8.87 -9.42
CA VAL A 314 5.29 -9.37 -10.33
C VAL A 314 5.06 -10.87 -10.12
N THR A 315 6.13 -11.65 -10.04
CA THR A 315 6.06 -13.11 -9.83
C THR A 315 5.38 -13.43 -8.49
N ARG A 316 5.77 -12.75 -7.42
CA ARG A 316 5.19 -12.92 -6.09
C ARG A 316 3.72 -12.50 -6.05
N LEU A 317 3.35 -11.39 -6.70
CA LEU A 317 1.95 -10.95 -6.79
C LEU A 317 1.10 -11.95 -7.57
N GLU A 318 1.62 -12.50 -8.67
CA GLU A 318 0.96 -13.53 -9.46
C GLU A 318 0.71 -14.80 -8.63
N ASP A 319 1.70 -15.24 -7.87
CA ASP A 319 1.56 -16.39 -6.97
C ASP A 319 0.51 -16.14 -5.87
N LYS A 320 0.53 -14.96 -5.24
CA LYS A 320 -0.51 -14.57 -4.27
C LYS A 320 -1.91 -14.59 -4.92
N ILE A 321 -2.09 -14.02 -6.12
CA ILE A 321 -3.39 -14.06 -6.82
C ILE A 321 -3.82 -15.51 -7.12
N LYS A 322 -2.89 -16.38 -7.54
CA LYS A 322 -3.16 -17.82 -7.77
C LYS A 322 -3.58 -18.56 -6.50
N ARG A 323 -3.02 -18.20 -5.34
CA ARG A 323 -3.42 -18.73 -4.03
C ARG A 323 -4.79 -18.22 -3.55
N GLY A 324 -5.49 -17.40 -4.34
CA GLY A 324 -6.88 -17.01 -4.09
C GLY A 324 -7.08 -15.61 -3.55
N TYR A 325 -6.03 -14.76 -3.51
CA TYR A 325 -6.16 -13.34 -3.19
C TYR A 325 -7.01 -12.64 -4.26
N ASN A 326 -8.31 -12.58 -4.06
CA ASN A 326 -9.27 -12.16 -5.09
C ASN A 326 -9.80 -10.74 -4.82
N TYR A 327 -8.89 -9.76 -4.86
CA TYR A 327 -9.25 -8.35 -4.90
C TYR A 327 -9.25 -7.87 -6.34
N ALA A 328 -10.29 -7.15 -6.77
CA ALA A 328 -10.36 -6.60 -8.12
C ALA A 328 -9.13 -5.74 -8.45
N ASP A 329 -8.68 -4.92 -7.49
CA ASP A 329 -7.56 -4.00 -7.64
C ASP A 329 -6.22 -4.72 -7.87
N LEU A 330 -5.99 -5.88 -7.24
CA LEU A 330 -4.71 -6.60 -7.39
C LEU A 330 -4.49 -7.13 -8.81
N ARG A 331 -5.56 -7.55 -9.49
CA ARG A 331 -5.47 -7.95 -10.91
C ARG A 331 -5.18 -6.75 -11.81
N ASN A 332 -5.74 -5.59 -11.49
CA ASN A 332 -5.43 -4.34 -12.19
C ASN A 332 -3.95 -3.96 -11.98
N TYR A 333 -3.45 -4.06 -10.74
CA TYR A 333 -2.03 -3.86 -10.44
C TYR A 333 -1.13 -4.85 -11.18
N LEU A 334 -1.46 -6.15 -11.17
CA LEU A 334 -0.67 -7.14 -11.88
C LEU A 334 -0.60 -6.85 -13.39
N GLY A 335 -1.74 -6.53 -14.02
CA GLY A 335 -1.78 -6.12 -15.43
C GLY A 335 -0.92 -4.89 -15.70
N THR A 336 -1.01 -3.88 -14.82
CA THR A 336 -0.18 -2.67 -14.89
C THR A 336 1.30 -2.98 -14.74
N PHE A 337 1.68 -3.86 -13.82
CA PHE A 337 3.08 -4.22 -13.61
C PHE A 337 3.65 -5.06 -14.76
N TYR A 338 2.84 -5.85 -15.46
CA TYR A 338 3.29 -6.45 -16.72
C TYR A 338 3.60 -5.42 -17.80
N LEU A 339 2.83 -4.32 -17.89
CA LEU A 339 3.13 -3.21 -18.81
C LEU A 339 4.45 -2.51 -18.42
N PHE A 340 4.65 -2.28 -17.12
CA PHE A 340 5.90 -1.71 -16.59
C PHE A 340 7.09 -2.63 -16.89
N TRP A 341 6.91 -3.94 -16.70
CA TRP A 341 7.89 -4.96 -17.00
C TRP A 341 8.26 -5.01 -18.48
N ALA A 342 7.26 -4.99 -19.36
CA ALA A 342 7.46 -4.96 -20.81
C ALA A 342 8.25 -3.72 -21.25
N THR A 343 8.03 -2.57 -20.60
CA THR A 343 8.78 -1.32 -20.86
C THR A 343 10.26 -1.49 -20.53
N TYR A 344 10.60 -2.08 -19.37
CA TYR A 344 12.00 -2.39 -19.03
C TYR A 344 12.65 -3.36 -20.01
N LEU A 345 11.97 -4.45 -20.33
CA LEU A 345 12.52 -5.47 -21.23
C LEU A 345 12.77 -4.89 -22.63
N ALA A 346 11.88 -4.02 -23.13
CA ALA A 346 12.07 -3.34 -24.40
C ALA A 346 13.30 -2.42 -24.40
N GLU A 347 13.53 -1.67 -23.31
CA GLU A 347 14.71 -0.81 -23.17
C GLU A 347 16.02 -1.61 -23.05
N GLN A 348 16.03 -2.68 -22.26
CA GLN A 348 17.19 -3.57 -22.14
C GLN A 348 17.55 -4.21 -23.48
N ALA A 349 16.55 -4.68 -24.23
CA ALA A 349 16.75 -5.22 -25.58
C ALA A 349 17.37 -4.17 -26.52
N GLN A 350 16.91 -2.91 -26.47
CA GLN A 350 17.51 -1.83 -27.26
C GLN A 350 18.97 -1.56 -26.88
N ASN A 351 19.29 -1.56 -25.58
CA ASN A 351 20.66 -1.33 -25.11
C ASN A 351 21.62 -2.43 -25.57
N HIS A 352 21.22 -3.70 -25.45
CA HIS A 352 22.03 -4.83 -25.95
C HIS A 352 22.27 -4.75 -27.46
N LEU A 353 21.25 -4.39 -28.25
CA LEU A 353 21.38 -4.26 -29.71
C LEU A 353 22.24 -3.06 -30.13
N ARG A 354 22.20 -1.95 -29.39
CA ARG A 354 23.07 -0.78 -29.63
C ARG A 354 24.55 -1.07 -29.36
N ASN A 355 24.84 -1.97 -28.42
CA ASN A 355 26.20 -2.33 -28.02
C ASN A 355 26.85 -3.40 -28.91
N GLN A 356 26.15 -3.90 -29.95
CA GLN A 356 26.67 -4.95 -30.81
C GLN A 356 27.64 -4.39 -31.88
N ALA A 357 28.93 -4.70 -31.76
CA ALA A 357 29.93 -4.49 -32.81
C ALA A 357 29.98 -5.72 -33.75
N GLY A 358 29.46 -5.62 -34.98
CA GLY A 358 29.41 -6.74 -35.94
C GLY A 358 29.38 -6.31 -37.41
N ALA A 359 29.53 -7.26 -38.34
CA ALA A 359 29.64 -7.06 -39.79
C ALA A 359 28.42 -6.37 -40.43
N ALA A 360 28.55 -5.83 -41.66
CA ALA A 360 27.56 -4.95 -42.29
C ALA A 360 26.13 -5.54 -42.41
N GLU A 361 25.99 -6.85 -42.63
CA GLU A 361 24.71 -7.54 -42.74
C GLU A 361 24.03 -7.74 -41.37
N GLN A 362 24.81 -8.04 -40.33
CA GLN A 362 24.35 -8.03 -38.93
C GLN A 362 23.88 -6.63 -38.51
N LYS A 363 24.56 -5.56 -38.96
CA LYS A 363 24.13 -4.18 -38.71
C LYS A 363 22.76 -3.85 -39.33
N ALA A 364 22.41 -4.41 -40.49
CA ALA A 364 21.12 -4.15 -41.14
C ALA A 364 19.95 -4.82 -40.39
N ASN A 365 20.10 -6.08 -40.01
CA ASN A 365 19.11 -6.81 -39.20
C ASN A 365 18.96 -6.18 -37.81
N THR A 366 20.08 -5.85 -37.16
CA THR A 366 20.08 -5.16 -35.86
C THR A 366 19.38 -3.80 -35.95
N LYS A 367 19.55 -3.04 -37.04
CA LYS A 367 18.85 -1.76 -37.28
C LYS A 367 17.34 -1.94 -37.44
N HIS A 368 16.90 -2.95 -38.19
CA HIS A 368 15.47 -3.22 -38.35
C HIS A 368 14.80 -3.57 -37.00
N THR A 369 15.43 -4.48 -36.24
CA THR A 369 14.95 -4.86 -34.91
C THR A 369 14.94 -3.67 -33.94
N LEU A 370 15.97 -2.82 -33.97
CA LEU A 370 16.04 -1.61 -33.13
C LEU A 370 14.88 -0.65 -33.44
N ASN A 371 14.55 -0.44 -34.72
CA ASN A 371 13.43 0.42 -35.11
C ASN A 371 12.08 -0.13 -34.61
N ASN A 372 11.88 -1.45 -34.72
CA ASN A 372 10.67 -2.09 -34.22
C ASN A 372 10.55 -1.98 -32.69
N LEU A 373 11.65 -2.22 -31.96
CA LEU A 373 11.70 -2.06 -30.50
C LEU A 373 11.49 -0.60 -30.07
N GLN A 374 12.01 0.38 -30.81
CA GLN A 374 11.74 1.79 -30.54
C GLN A 374 10.26 2.13 -30.71
N ARG A 375 9.60 1.58 -31.75
CA ARG A 375 8.16 1.77 -31.94
C ARG A 375 7.36 1.15 -30.80
N ILE A 376 7.69 -0.09 -30.41
CA ILE A 376 7.06 -0.78 -29.27
C ILE A 376 7.27 0.01 -27.98
N GLY A 377 8.51 0.45 -27.71
CA GLY A 377 8.85 1.22 -26.51
C GLY A 377 8.09 2.54 -26.44
N LYS A 378 7.91 3.25 -27.58
CA LYS A 378 7.07 4.45 -27.63
C LYS A 378 5.61 4.15 -27.31
N SER A 379 5.02 3.10 -27.92
CA SER A 379 3.65 2.72 -27.63
C SER A 379 3.44 2.29 -26.17
N LEU A 380 4.39 1.56 -25.58
CA LEU A 380 4.34 1.20 -24.16
C LEU A 380 4.43 2.43 -23.25
N ALA A 381 5.33 3.37 -23.56
CA ALA A 381 5.45 4.62 -22.82
C ALA A 381 4.16 5.46 -22.89
N GLU A 382 3.54 5.55 -24.07
CA GLU A 382 2.25 6.23 -24.26
C GLU A 382 1.10 5.57 -23.49
N VAL A 383 1.11 4.24 -23.36
CA VAL A 383 0.13 3.53 -22.53
C VAL A 383 0.39 3.81 -21.06
N CYS A 384 1.65 3.71 -20.60
CA CYS A 384 2.00 3.99 -19.21
C CYS A 384 1.67 5.43 -18.81
N SER A 385 1.90 6.42 -19.69
CA SER A 385 1.54 7.82 -19.41
C SER A 385 0.03 8.05 -19.39
N LYS A 386 -0.78 7.16 -19.99
CA LYS A 386 -2.25 7.22 -19.89
C LYS A 386 -2.79 6.50 -18.65
N LEU A 387 -1.98 5.66 -18.01
CA LEU A 387 -2.33 5.13 -16.69
C LEU A 387 -2.18 6.19 -15.59
N GLU A 388 -1.56 7.34 -15.90
CA GLU A 388 -1.45 8.51 -15.03
C GLU A 388 -2.74 9.36 -14.96
N THR A 389 -3.63 9.21 -15.96
CA THR A 389 -4.91 9.95 -16.08
C THR A 389 -6.09 9.06 -15.75
#